data_AF-A0AAV5XF59-F1
#
_entry.id   AF-A0AAV5XF59-F1
#
_cell.length_a   1.000
_cell.length_b   1.000
_cell.length_c   1.000
_cell.angle_alpha   90.00
_cell.angle_beta   90.00
_cell.angle_gamma   90.00
#
_symmetry.space_group_name_H-M   'P 1'
#
loop_
_entity.id
_entity.type
_entity.pdbx_description
1 polymer ?
#
loop_
_entity_poly.entity_id
_entity_poly.type
_entity_poly.pdbx_seq_one_letter_code
_entity_poly.pdbx_strand_id
1 'polypeptide(L)' 'MSNALAARLAPLTALDERGGAVALGRFWETKPVVLGFVRHFG' A
#
# COMPACT_ATOMS: atom_id res chain seq x y z
N MET A 1 -2.81 3.30 -19.07
CA MET A 1 -4.11 3.21 -18.37
C MET A 1 -3.88 3.62 -16.93
N SER A 2 -4.51 4.70 -16.47
CA SER A 2 -4.43 5.13 -15.06
C SER A 2 -5.08 4.05 -14.19
N ASN A 3 -4.34 3.55 -13.20
CA ASN A 3 -4.87 2.57 -12.25
C ASN A 3 -5.67 3.32 -11.19
N ALA A 4 -7.01 3.34 -11.33
CA ALA A 4 -7.91 4.05 -10.42
C ALA A 4 -7.74 3.64 -8.95
N LEU A 5 -7.30 2.40 -8.69
CA LEU A 5 -6.96 1.94 -7.34
C LEU A 5 -5.69 2.62 -6.83
N ALA A 6 -4.63 2.70 -7.65
CA ALA A 6 -3.39 3.37 -7.29
C ALA A 6 -3.64 4.86 -6.96
N ALA A 7 -4.50 5.54 -7.71
CA ALA A 7 -4.87 6.92 -7.44
C ALA A 7 -5.59 7.11 -6.10
N ARG A 8 -6.46 6.16 -5.71
CA ARG A 8 -7.17 6.20 -4.42
C ARG A 8 -6.27 5.83 -3.23
N LEU A 9 -5.24 5.02 -3.47
CA LEU A 9 -4.27 4.61 -2.44
C LEU A 9 -3.05 5.54 -2.36
N ALA A 10 -2.81 6.39 -3.36
CA ALA A 10 -1.73 7.38 -3.37
C ALA A 10 -1.67 8.29 -2.11
N PRO A 11 -2.79 8.78 -1.53
CA PRO A 11 -2.73 9.59 -0.32
C PRO A 11 -2.48 8.77 0.96
N LEU A 12 -2.53 7.44 0.91
CA LEU A 12 -2.35 6.61 2.11
C LEU A 12 -0.88 6.26 2.29
N THR A 13 -0.36 6.60 3.48
CA THR A 13 0.96 6.18 3.96
C THR A 13 0.82 5.09 5.01
N ALA A 14 1.66 4.07 4.91
CA ALA A 14 1.83 3.02 5.91
C ALA A 14 3.28 3.01 6.42
N LEU A 15 3.52 2.32 7.53
CA LEU A 15 4.88 2.06 8.01
C LEU A 15 5.36 0.71 7.50
N ASP A 16 6.61 0.65 7.06
CA ASP A 16 7.30 -0.61 6.78
C ASP A 16 7.77 -1.30 8.08
N GLU A 17 8.40 -2.46 7.94
CA GLU A 17 8.91 -3.26 9.06
C GLU A 17 10.02 -2.57 9.88
N ARG A 18 10.59 -1.48 9.36
CA ARG A 18 11.63 -0.66 10.00
C ARG A 18 11.07 0.67 10.54
N GLY A 19 9.77 0.92 10.41
CA GLY A 19 9.12 2.17 10.79
C GLY A 19 9.28 3.30 9.76
N GLY A 20 9.75 2.99 8.54
CA GLY A 20 9.82 3.94 7.43
C GLY A 20 8.44 4.21 6.84
N ALA A 21 8.16 5.47 6.48
CA ALA A 21 6.90 5.84 5.84
C ALA A 21 6.90 5.46 4.34
N VAL A 22 5.86 4.76 3.91
CA VAL A 22 5.71 4.28 2.54
C VAL A 22 4.34 4.63 1.97
N ALA A 23 4.31 5.29 0.81
CA ALA A 23 3.09 5.61 0.10
C ALA A 23 2.57 4.38 -0.65
N LEU A 24 1.35 3.94 -0.32
CA LEU A 24 0.80 2.68 -0.82
C LEU A 24 0.58 2.70 -2.34
N GLY A 25 0.07 3.81 -2.89
CA GLY A 25 -0.23 3.92 -4.33
C GLY A 25 0.96 3.61 -5.26
N ARG A 26 2.20 3.87 -4.81
CA ARG A 26 3.42 3.73 -5.62
C ARG A 26 3.71 2.28 -6.05
N PHE A 27 3.27 1.29 -5.26
CA PHE A 27 3.57 -0.11 -5.57
C PHE A 27 2.72 -0.68 -6.72
N TRP A 28 1.48 -0.18 -6.91
CA TRP A 28 0.58 -0.63 -7.98
C TRP A 28 0.89 0.00 -9.35
N GLU A 29 1.83 0.95 -9.42
CA GLU A 29 2.24 1.58 -10.68
C GLU A 29 3.09 0.65 -11.55
N THR A 30 3.90 -0.20 -10.92
CA THR A 30 4.91 -1.03 -11.62
C THR A 30 4.58 -2.52 -11.63
N LYS A 31 3.72 -2.99 -10.71
CA LYS A 31 3.35 -4.40 -10.61
C LYS A 31 2.00 -4.61 -9.91
N PRO A 32 1.34 -5.76 -10.11
CA PRO A 32 0.22 -6.18 -9.27
C PRO A 32 0.66 -6.38 -7.81
N VAL A 33 -0.17 -5.94 -6.87
CA VAL A 33 0.12 -6.00 -5.42
C VAL A 33 -1.15 -6.40 -4.67
N VAL A 34 -0.97 -7.17 -3.59
CA VAL A 34 -2.04 -7.64 -2.70
C VAL A 34 -1.83 -7.05 -1.31
N LEU A 35 -2.90 -6.56 -0.67
CA LEU A 35 -2.89 -6.13 0.73
C LEU A 35 -3.42 -7.25 1.62
N GLY A 36 -2.63 -7.68 2.60
CA GLY A 36 -3.03 -8.62 3.64
C GLY A 36 -3.28 -7.90 4.95
N PHE A 37 -4.52 -7.96 5.46
CA PHE A 37 -4.85 -7.45 6.79
C PHE A 37 -4.82 -8.61 7.77
N VAL A 38 -3.82 -8.62 8.66
CA VAL A 38 -3.70 -9.63 9.71
C VAL A 38 -4.04 -8.97 11.04
N ARG A 39 -4.98 -9.57 11.78
CA ARG A 39 -5.28 -9.16 13.14
C ARG A 39 -4.77 -10.24 14.09
N HIS A 40 -3.87 -9.86 14.98
CA HIS A 40 -3.44 -10.73 16.07
C HIS A 40 -4.46 -10.64 17.22
N PHE A 41 -4.98 -11.78 17.66
CA PHE A 41 -5.75 -11.91 18.90
C PHE A 41 -4.87 -12.66 19.89
N GLY A 42 -4.21 -11.92 20.78
CA GLY A 42 -3.37 -12.44 21.86
C GLY A 42 -3.56 -11.60 23.09
#